data_AF-A0A955AR97-F1
#
_entry.id   AF-A0A955AR97-F1
#
_cell.length_a   1.000
_cell.length_b   1.000
_cell.length_c   1.000
_cell.angle_alpha   90.00
_cell.angle_beta   90.00
_cell.angle_gamma   90.00
#
_symmetry.space_group_name_H-M   'P 1'
#
loop_
_entity.id
_entity.type
_entity.pdbx_description
1 polymer ?
#
loop_
_entity_poly.entity_id
_entity_poly.type
_entity_poly.pdbx_seq_one_letter_code
_entity_poly.pdbx_strand_id
1 'polypeptide(L)' 'MSNSRDSTTPFRCPVCRARQELSRQCRRCKADLELVYRIRKRLEFVQSLPATAVRNAELHLLDPSN' A
#
# COMPACT_ATOMS: atom_id res chain seq x y z
N MET A 1 3.36 -20.05 -12.95
CA MET A 1 3.55 -20.01 -11.49
C MET A 1 3.05 -18.67 -10.97
N SER A 2 1.82 -18.61 -10.48
CA SER A 2 1.18 -17.38 -9.99
C SER A 2 1.68 -17.08 -8.58
N ASN A 3 2.48 -16.03 -8.41
CA ASN A 3 2.99 -15.59 -7.11
C ASN A 3 1.88 -14.85 -6.34
N SER A 4 0.97 -15.61 -5.72
CA SER A 4 0.07 -15.13 -4.68
C SER A 4 0.90 -14.74 -3.45
N ARG A 5 1.37 -13.49 -3.38
CA ARG A 5 2.02 -12.97 -2.17
C ARG A 5 0.97 -12.80 -1.10
N ASP A 6 0.89 -13.83 -0.25
CA ASP A 6 0.16 -13.93 1.00
C ASP A 6 -0.05 -12.57 1.69
N SER A 7 -1.31 -12.17 1.79
CA SER A 7 -1.80 -11.08 2.64
C SER A 7 -1.70 -11.40 4.15
N THR A 8 -1.03 -12.49 4.50
CA THR A 8 -1.06 -13.10 5.84
C THR A 8 0.15 -12.74 6.70
N THR A 9 0.99 -11.77 6.27
CA THR A 9 2.10 -11.31 7.13
C THR A 9 1.60 -10.25 8.12
N PRO A 10 1.64 -10.49 9.44
CA PRO A 10 1.16 -9.53 10.43
C PRO A 10 2.00 -8.24 10.40
N PHE A 11 1.33 -7.09 10.33
CA PHE A 11 1.97 -5.77 10.35
C PHE A 11 2.67 -5.54 11.70
N ARG A 12 3.88 -4.99 11.65
CA ARG A 12 4.64 -4.61 12.85
C ARG A 12 4.65 -3.10 13.01
N CYS A 13 4.24 -2.62 14.19
CA CYS A 13 4.32 -1.20 14.51
C CYS A 13 5.78 -0.70 14.45
N PRO A 14 6.10 0.37 13.70
CA PRO A 14 7.47 0.89 13.61
C PRO A 14 7.96 1.50 14.93
N VAL A 15 7.05 1.92 15.81
CA VAL A 15 7.37 2.57 17.09
C VAL A 15 7.64 1.52 18.18
N CYS A 16 6.66 0.63 18.44
CA CYS A 16 6.73 -0.32 19.56
C CYS A 16 6.96 -1.79 19.15
N ARG A 17 7.08 -2.06 17.84
CA ARG A 17 7.31 -3.39 17.25
C ARG A 17 6.23 -4.45 17.55
N ALA A 18 5.10 -4.06 18.13
CA ALA A 18 3.96 -4.96 18.33
C ALA A 18 3.45 -5.49 16.99
N ARG A 19 3.20 -6.80 16.94
CA ARG A 19 2.48 -7.44 15.83
C ARG A 19 0.98 -7.14 15.97
N GLN A 20 0.36 -6.63 14.93
CA GLN A 20 -1.04 -6.25 14.90
C GLN A 20 -1.56 -6.24 13.45
N GLU A 21 -2.88 -6.16 13.29
CA GLU A 21 -3.47 -5.81 12.00
C GLU A 21 -3.12 -4.36 11.65
N LEU A 22 -3.08 -4.05 10.35
CA LEU A 22 -2.83 -2.69 9.90
C LEU A 22 -4.06 -1.82 10.21
N SER A 23 -3.84 -0.79 11.01
CA SER A 23 -4.84 0.19 11.44
C SER A 23 -4.24 1.60 11.40
N ARG A 24 -5.09 2.62 11.49
CA ARG A 24 -4.70 4.04 11.56
C ARG A 24 -3.97 4.41 12.85
N GLN A 25 -4.09 3.60 13.90
CA GLN A 25 -3.43 3.80 15.19
C GLN A 25 -2.93 2.46 15.74
N CYS A 26 -1.76 2.45 16.38
CA CYS A 26 -1.25 1.24 17.04
C CYS A 26 -2.09 0.86 18.26
N ARG A 27 -2.53 -0.41 18.34
CA ARG A 27 -3.31 -0.93 19.48
C ARG A 27 -2.54 -0.90 20.80
N ARG A 28 -1.20 -1.09 20.75
CA ARG A 28 -0.32 -1.14 21.93
C ARG A 28 0.16 0.24 22.37
N CYS A 29 0.91 0.96 21.54
CA CYS A 29 1.55 2.22 21.94
C CYS A 29 0.78 3.48 21.54
N LYS A 30 -0.38 3.34 20.89
CA LYS A 30 -1.23 4.46 20.43
C LYS A 30 -0.58 5.43 19.43
N ALA A 31 0.60 5.09 18.89
CA ALA A 31 1.22 5.86 17.82
C ALA A 31 0.27 6.01 16.63
N ASP A 32 0.26 7.20 16.05
CA ASP A 32 -0.43 7.48 14.80
C ASP A 32 0.27 6.75 13.63
N LEU A 33 -0.52 6.03 12.84
CA LEU A 33 -0.09 5.23 11.70
C LEU A 33 -0.88 5.61 10.43
N GLU A 34 -1.60 6.73 10.43
CA GLU A 34 -2.48 7.16 9.34
C GLU A 34 -1.76 7.16 7.98
N LEU A 35 -0.55 7.71 7.92
CA LEU A 35 0.24 7.75 6.69
C LEU A 35 0.58 6.35 6.17
N VAL A 36 1.02 5.45 7.05
CA VAL A 36 1.36 4.06 6.71
C VAL A 36 0.12 3.32 6.21
N TYR A 37 -1.02 3.51 6.90
CA TYR A 37 -2.30 2.95 6.52
C TYR A 37 -2.72 3.40 5.10
N ARG A 38 -2.66 4.70 4.82
CA ARG A 38 -3.02 5.27 3.51
C ARG A 38 -2.14 4.75 2.39
N ILE A 39 -0.82 4.71 2.58
CA ILE A 39 0.13 4.22 1.57
C ILE A 39 -0.17 2.75 1.27
N ARG A 40 -0.36 1.91 2.29
CA ARG A 40 -0.69 0.49 2.08
C ARG A 40 -1.99 0.31 1.32
N LYS A 41 -3.05 1.04 1.67
CA LYS A 41 -4.32 1.00 0.93
C LYS A 41 -4.18 1.46 -0.51
N ARG A 42 -3.35 2.49 -0.77
CA ARG A 42 -3.08 2.94 -2.13
C ARG A 42 -2.32 1.89 -2.94
N LEU A 43 -1.32 1.23 -2.34
CA LEU A 43 -0.58 0.15 -2.98
C LEU A 43 -1.48 -1.06 -3.28
N GLU A 44 -2.35 -1.45 -2.34
CA GLU A 44 -3.36 -2.49 -2.56
C GLU A 44 -4.26 -2.14 -3.75
N PHE A 45 -4.75 -0.89 -3.81
CA PHE A 45 -5.54 -0.40 -4.94
C PHE A 45 -4.76 -0.48 -6.26
N VAL A 46 -3.55 0.07 -6.31
CA VAL A 46 -2.72 0.07 -7.53
C VAL A 46 -2.38 -1.35 -7.97
N GLN A 47 -2.10 -2.26 -7.04
CA GLN A 47 -1.84 -3.67 -7.36
C GLN A 47 -3.08 -4.42 -7.84
N SER A 48 -4.28 -3.98 -7.46
CA SER A 48 -5.54 -4.54 -7.95
C SER A 48 -5.92 -4.04 -9.35
N LEU A 49 -5.27 -2.98 -9.85
CA LEU A 49 -5.53 -2.47 -11.20
C LEU A 49 -5.01 -3.47 -12.25
N PRO A 50 -5.77 -3.69 -13.33
CA PRO A 50 -5.30 -4.50 -14.45
C PRO A 50 -4.06 -3.84 -15.10
N ALA A 51 -3.11 -4.65 -15.56
CA ALA A 51 -1.85 -4.17 -16.14
C ALA A 51 -2.04 -3.20 -17.33
N THR A 52 -3.19 -3.28 -18.01
CA THR A 52 -3.58 -2.37 -19.10
C THR A 52 -3.94 -0.96 -18.61
N ALA A 53 -4.47 -0.81 -17.40
CA ALA A 53 -4.81 0.48 -16.82
C ALA A 53 -3.58 1.29 -16.39
N VAL A 54 -2.49 0.61 -15.99
CA VAL A 54 -1.23 1.27 -15.61
C VAL A 54 -0.54 1.86 -16.85
N ARG A 55 -0.60 1.16 -17.98
CA ARG A 55 0.09 1.54 -19.22
C ARG A 55 -0.50 2.80 -19.88
N ASN A 56 -1.81 3.05 -19.72
CA ASN A 56 -2.45 4.28 -20.22
C ASN A 56 -2.10 5.52 -19.39
N ALA A 57 -1.77 5.35 -18.10
CA ALA A 57 -1.34 6.47 -17.25
C ALA A 57 0.09 6.93 -17.57
N GLU A 58 0.95 6.01 -18.01
CA GLU A 58 2.33 6.30 -18.39
C GLU A 58 2.43 7.03 -19.74
N LEU A 59 1.49 6.80 -20.65
CA LEU A 59 1.44 7.48 -21.96
C LEU A 59 1.11 8.99 -21.84
N HIS A 60 0.36 9.41 -20.82
CA HIS A 60 -0.02 10.82 -20.62
C HIS A 60 1.08 11.70 -20.00
N LEU A 61 2.20 11.13 -19.53
CA LEU A 61 3.31 11.87 -18.93
C LEU A 61 4.49 12.09 -19.89
N LEU A 62 4.43 11.53 -21.11
CA LEU A 62 5.51 11.59 -22.10
C LEU A 62 5.27 12.59 -23.25
N ASP A 63 4.18 13.37 -23.23
CA ASP A 63 3.96 14.46 -24.18
C ASP A 63 3.91 15.84 -23.47
N PRO A 64 5.05 16.53 -23.29
CA PRO A 64 5.09 17.92 -22.87
C PRO A 64 5.03 18.90 -24.07
N SER A 65 4.39 18.58 -25.20
CA SER A 65 4.34 19.50 -26.35
C SER A 65 3.03 19.44 -27.15
N ASN A 66 2.05 20.24 -26.71
CA ASN A 66 1.32 21.13 -27.61
C ASN A 66 1.05 22.46 -26.89
#